data_AF-A0A9P7KHX4-F1
#
_entry.id   AF-A0A9P7KHX4-F1
#
_cell.length_a   1.000
_cell.length_b   1.000
_cell.length_c   1.000
_cell.angle_alpha   90.00
_cell.angle_beta   90.00
_cell.angle_gamma   90.00
#
_symmetry.space_group_name_H-M   'P 1'
#
loop_
_entity.id
_entity.type
_entity.pdbx_description
1 polymer ?
#
loop_
_entity_poly.entity_id
_entity_poly.type
_entity_poly.pdbx_seq_one_letter_code
_entity_poly.pdbx_strand_id
1 'polypeptide(L)'
;MTWAASYRSGFPSLLIFAKTNIGDPQDINTLYAALSIRINLDVDVELQRGRSLQSKLVESHLRVVLAIPEHREFMRACTPSEPLLAEAARLLLKEVEDPLTRVPYLLLGAFSSGFLTLKRSFCVLFPFQPVMSRWKIKAG
;
A
#
# COMPACT_ATOMS: atom_id res chain seq x y z
N MET A 1 35.97 1.37 -12.74
CA MET A 1 35.25 0.81 -11.56
C MET A 1 33.79 1.20 -11.68
N THR A 2 32.93 0.26 -12.10
CA THR A 2 31.54 0.50 -12.46
C THR A 2 30.65 0.56 -11.21
N TRP A 3 29.87 1.62 -11.07
CA TRP A 3 28.89 1.86 -9.98
C TRP A 3 28.00 0.66 -9.62
N ALA A 4 27.76 -0.25 -10.57
CA ALA A 4 27.04 -1.50 -10.37
C ALA A 4 27.64 -2.47 -9.32
N ALA A 5 28.96 -2.42 -9.07
CA ALA A 5 29.61 -3.34 -8.14
C ALA A 5 29.39 -2.98 -6.65
N SER A 6 29.32 -1.67 -6.33
CA SER A 6 29.01 -1.18 -4.98
C SER A 6 27.55 -1.41 -4.60
N TYR A 7 26.64 -1.35 -5.57
CA TYR A 7 25.22 -1.61 -5.36
C TYR A 7 24.94 -3.07 -4.95
N ARG A 8 25.71 -4.05 -5.42
CA ARG A 8 25.47 -5.49 -5.17
C ARG A 8 25.82 -5.96 -3.76
N SER A 9 26.74 -5.31 -3.05
CA SER A 9 27.19 -5.77 -1.72
C SER A 9 26.29 -5.31 -0.58
N GLY A 10 25.59 -4.17 -0.73
CA GLY A 10 24.62 -3.65 0.25
C GLY A 10 23.15 -3.98 -0.06
N PHE A 11 22.84 -4.41 -1.29
CA PHE A 11 21.47 -4.75 -1.68
C PHE A 11 20.84 -5.88 -0.86
N PRO A 12 21.55 -6.99 -0.55
CA PRO A 12 20.96 -8.09 0.19
C PRO A 12 20.52 -7.68 1.60
N SER A 13 21.33 -6.88 2.30
CA SER A 13 21.00 -6.41 3.65
C SER A 13 19.85 -5.41 3.65
N LEU A 14 19.80 -4.50 2.68
CA LEU A 14 18.68 -3.57 2.51
C LEU A 14 17.38 -4.27 2.12
N LEU A 15 17.47 -5.31 1.28
CA LEU A 15 16.30 -6.07 0.85
C LEU A 15 15.74 -6.95 1.99
N ILE A 16 16.64 -7.55 2.79
CA ILE A 16 16.26 -8.24 4.03
C ILE A 16 15.61 -7.26 5.00
N PHE A 17 16.23 -6.09 5.22
CA PHE A 17 15.68 -5.05 6.09
C PHE A 17 14.29 -4.59 5.62
N ALA A 18 14.13 -4.28 4.33
CA ALA A 18 12.85 -3.91 3.74
C ALA A 18 11.80 -5.01 3.93
N LYS A 19 12.15 -6.28 3.70
CA LYS A 19 11.26 -7.42 3.92
C LYS A 19 10.82 -7.51 5.38
N THR A 20 11.77 -7.43 6.32
CA THR A 20 11.49 -7.48 7.76
C THR A 20 10.58 -6.34 8.21
N ASN A 21 10.73 -5.14 7.63
CA ASN A 21 9.85 -4.01 7.92
C ASN A 21 8.46 -4.13 7.29
N ILE A 22 8.29 -4.92 6.23
CA ILE A 22 6.94 -5.26 5.75
C ILE A 22 6.27 -6.18 6.78
N GLY A 23 6.95 -7.21 7.29
CA GLY A 23 6.48 -7.98 8.45
C GLY A 23 6.40 -9.48 8.20
N ASP A 24 5.52 -10.16 8.96
CA ASP A 24 5.36 -11.61 8.91
C ASP A 24 4.52 -12.06 7.69
N PRO A 25 5.03 -12.93 6.80
CA PRO A 25 4.27 -13.46 5.66
C PRO A 25 3.01 -14.25 6.04
N GLN A 26 2.85 -14.65 7.30
CA GLN A 26 1.66 -15.34 7.77
C GLN A 26 0.56 -14.39 8.26
N ASP A 27 0.87 -13.13 8.56
CA ASP A 27 -0.12 -12.13 8.95
C ASP A 27 -0.93 -11.63 7.75
N ILE A 28 -2.24 -11.55 7.91
CA ILE A 28 -3.18 -11.15 6.86
C ILE A 28 -2.95 -9.68 6.45
N ASN A 29 -2.67 -8.77 7.39
CA ASN A 29 -2.44 -7.36 7.04
C ASN A 29 -1.12 -7.18 6.29
N THR A 30 -0.08 -7.93 6.69
CA THR A 30 1.18 -8.00 5.94
C THR A 30 0.99 -8.48 4.51
N LEU A 31 0.17 -9.52 4.31
CA LEU A 31 -0.18 -9.97 2.96
C LEU A 31 -0.91 -8.89 2.16
N TYR A 32 -1.89 -8.22 2.76
CA TYR A 32 -2.57 -7.09 2.11
C TYR A 32 -1.61 -5.99 1.73
N ALA A 33 -0.66 -5.63 2.59
CA ALA A 33 0.34 -4.62 2.31
C ALA A 33 1.28 -5.04 1.17
N ALA A 34 1.84 -6.24 1.24
CA ALA A 34 2.74 -6.75 0.21
C ALA A 34 2.05 -6.81 -1.17
N LEU A 35 0.77 -7.21 -1.20
CA LEU A 35 -0.05 -7.12 -2.41
C LEU A 35 -0.29 -5.68 -2.84
N SER A 36 -0.64 -4.80 -1.90
CA SER A 36 -0.84 -3.37 -2.17
C SER A 36 0.39 -2.74 -2.81
N ILE A 37 1.62 -3.12 -2.39
CA ILE A 37 2.88 -2.60 -2.94
C ILE A 37 3.07 -3.09 -4.39
N ARG A 38 2.72 -4.35 -4.64
CA ARG A 38 2.92 -5.02 -5.94
C ARG A 38 1.92 -4.63 -7.02
N ILE A 39 0.65 -4.51 -6.66
CA ILE A 39 -0.47 -4.33 -7.61
C ILE A 39 -1.29 -3.06 -7.34
N ASN A 40 -0.82 -2.17 -6.45
CA ASN A 40 -1.41 -0.88 -6.13
C ASN A 40 -2.90 -0.97 -5.74
N LEU A 41 -3.18 -1.64 -4.62
CA LEU A 41 -4.54 -1.81 -4.12
C LEU A 41 -5.09 -0.52 -3.52
N ASP A 42 -6.25 -0.08 -4.03
CA ASP A 42 -6.99 1.06 -3.47
C ASP A 42 -8.03 0.56 -2.45
N VAL A 43 -8.00 1.12 -1.24
CA VAL A 43 -8.88 0.73 -0.14
C VAL A 43 -10.04 1.71 -0.09
N ASP A 44 -11.27 1.20 -0.05
CA ASP A 44 -12.45 2.07 0.00
C ASP A 44 -12.66 2.65 1.40
N VAL A 45 -12.31 3.92 1.54
CA VAL A 45 -12.42 4.68 2.80
C VAL A 45 -13.85 5.12 3.12
N GLU A 46 -14.80 4.95 2.21
CA GLU A 46 -16.22 5.22 2.50
C GLU A 46 -16.80 4.17 3.46
N LEU A 47 -16.23 2.97 3.47
CA LEU A 47 -16.62 1.89 4.37
C LEU A 47 -15.79 1.91 5.65
N GLN A 48 -16.46 1.77 6.80
CA GLN A 48 -15.77 1.73 8.10
C GLN A 48 -14.67 0.66 8.18
N ARG A 49 -14.92 -0.52 7.59
CA ARG A 49 -13.92 -1.59 7.51
C ARG A 49 -12.70 -1.21 6.67
N GLY A 50 -12.90 -0.48 5.57
CA GLY A 50 -11.81 0.03 4.74
C GLY A 50 -11.00 1.10 5.47
N ARG A 51 -11.65 2.00 6.22
CA ARG A 51 -10.95 2.96 7.10
C ARG A 51 -10.06 2.25 8.12
N SER A 52 -10.59 1.22 8.79
CA SER A 52 -9.83 0.43 9.76
C SER A 52 -8.67 -0.32 9.11
N LEU A 53 -8.88 -0.93 7.94
CA LEU A 53 -7.82 -1.61 7.20
C LEU A 53 -6.72 -0.63 6.79
N GLN A 54 -7.08 0.52 6.22
CA GLN A 54 -6.10 1.51 5.80
C GLN A 54 -5.31 2.08 6.98
N SER A 55 -5.96 2.36 8.12
CA SER A 55 -5.28 2.79 9.34
C SER A 55 -4.25 1.76 9.80
N LYS A 56 -4.62 0.47 9.83
CA LYS A 56 -3.68 -0.61 10.15
C LYS A 56 -2.52 -0.64 9.17
N LEU A 57 -2.78 -0.61 7.86
CA LEU A 57 -1.72 -0.66 6.85
C LEU A 57 -0.77 0.55 6.89
N VAL A 58 -1.25 1.72 7.32
CA VAL A 58 -0.41 2.91 7.57
C VAL A 58 0.42 2.72 8.83
N GLU A 59 -0.17 2.20 9.90
CA GLU A 59 0.51 1.98 11.17
C GLU A 59 1.62 0.93 11.07
N SER A 60 1.37 -0.17 10.35
CA SER A 60 2.25 -1.35 10.39
C SER A 60 2.98 -1.68 9.09
N HIS A 61 2.68 -1.07 7.94
CA HIS A 61 3.13 -1.60 6.65
C HIS A 61 3.58 -0.56 5.59
N LEU A 62 4.20 0.53 6.04
CA LEU A 62 4.82 1.55 5.17
C LEU A 62 3.89 2.23 4.15
N ARG A 63 2.57 2.21 4.34
CA ARG A 63 1.69 3.08 3.53
C ARG A 63 1.91 4.53 3.91
N VAL A 64 1.94 5.40 2.90
CA VAL A 64 2.19 6.83 3.08
C VAL A 64 0.86 7.56 3.13
N VAL A 65 0.63 8.29 4.23
CA VAL A 65 -0.53 9.17 4.36
C VAL A 65 -0.32 10.39 3.45
N LEU A 66 -1.25 10.60 2.53
CA LEU A 66 -1.28 11.74 1.61
C LEU A 66 -2.06 12.92 2.19
N ALA A 67 -3.20 12.63 2.81
CA ALA A 67 -4.08 13.66 3.37
C ALA A 67 -4.93 13.10 4.50
N ILE A 68 -5.23 13.95 5.48
CA ILE A 68 -6.25 13.72 6.50
C ILE A 68 -7.25 14.86 6.37
N PRO A 69 -8.50 14.59 5.97
CA PRO A 69 -9.55 15.61 5.90
C PRO A 69 -9.80 16.28 7.26
N GLU A 70 -10.35 17.50 7.25
CA GLU A 70 -10.58 18.30 8.48
C GLU A 70 -11.42 17.59 9.54
N HIS A 71 -12.41 16.80 9.10
CA HIS A 71 -13.28 16.03 10.00
C HIS A 71 -12.58 14.80 10.62
N ARG A 72 -11.37 14.45 10.17
CA ARG A 72 -10.48 13.39 10.72
C ARG A 72 -11.09 11.98 10.83
N GLU A 73 -12.17 11.72 10.11
CA GLU A 73 -12.86 10.41 10.18
C GLU A 73 -12.16 9.31 9.36
N PHE A 74 -11.34 9.69 8.38
CA PHE A 74 -10.55 8.78 7.57
C PHE A 74 -9.26 9.45 7.12
N MET A 75 -8.35 8.67 6.53
CA MET A 75 -7.14 9.17 5.89
C MET A 75 -7.15 8.78 4.42
N ARG A 76 -6.43 9.51 3.58
CA ARG A 76 -6.09 9.06 2.24
C ARG A 76 -4.63 8.64 2.26
N ALA A 77 -4.36 7.39 1.94
CA ALA A 77 -3.01 6.84 1.90
C ALA A 77 -2.77 6.08 0.61
N CYS A 78 -1.57 6.21 0.06
CA CYS A 78 -1.12 5.42 -1.09
C CYS A 78 -0.12 4.36 -0.65
N THR A 79 0.19 3.46 -1.58
CA THR A 79 1.26 2.48 -1.38
C THR A 79 2.55 2.98 -2.01
N PRO A 80 3.69 2.92 -1.31
CA PRO A 80 4.98 3.19 -1.91
C PRO A 80 5.22 2.31 -3.14
N SER A 81 5.70 2.92 -4.23
CA SER A 81 6.01 2.26 -5.51
C SER A 81 7.52 2.03 -5.70
N GLU A 82 8.30 2.19 -4.64
CA GLU A 82 9.76 2.10 -4.63
C GLU A 82 10.20 0.69 -5.07
N PRO A 83 11.12 0.56 -6.05
CA PRO A 83 11.55 -0.75 -6.56
C PRO A 83 12.06 -1.71 -5.48
N LEU A 84 12.73 -1.18 -4.44
CA LEU A 84 13.22 -1.98 -3.32
C LEU A 84 12.07 -2.62 -2.51
N LEU A 85 11.00 -1.86 -2.24
CA LEU A 85 9.84 -2.35 -1.51
C LEU A 85 9.01 -3.32 -2.36
N ALA A 86 8.89 -3.06 -3.67
CA ALA A 86 8.23 -3.98 -4.59
C ALA A 86 8.93 -5.35 -4.66
N GLU A 87 10.26 -5.35 -4.66
CA GLU A 87 11.05 -6.58 -4.65
C GLU A 87 11.02 -7.28 -3.29
N ALA A 88 11.07 -6.52 -2.18
CA ALA A 88 10.92 -7.07 -0.84
C ALA A 88 9.54 -7.73 -0.65
N ALA A 89 8.48 -7.08 -1.11
CA ALA A 89 7.12 -7.63 -1.11
C ALA A 89 7.03 -8.90 -1.96
N ARG A 90 7.70 -8.97 -3.12
CA ARG A 90 7.77 -10.18 -3.95
C ARG A 90 8.42 -11.34 -3.19
N LEU A 91 9.51 -11.08 -2.47
CA LEU A 91 10.19 -12.11 -1.67
C LEU A 91 9.32 -12.59 -0.51
N LEU A 92 8.65 -11.68 0.20
CA LEU A 92 7.74 -12.01 1.27
C LEU A 92 6.57 -12.87 0.77
N LEU A 93 5.95 -12.50 -0.37
CA LEU A 93 4.86 -13.27 -0.97
C LEU A 93 5.27 -14.68 -1.43
N LYS A 94 6.57 -14.93 -1.67
CA LYS A 94 7.10 -16.25 -2.00
C LYS A 94 7.22 -17.16 -0.77
N GLU A 95 7.33 -16.59 0.42
CA GLU A 95 7.45 -17.30 1.70
C GLU A 95 6.08 -17.68 2.31
N VAL A 96 4.99 -17.23 1.67
CA VAL A 96 3.63 -17.56 2.07
C VAL A 96 3.37 -19.04 1.85
N GLU A 97 2.71 -19.66 2.82
CA GLU A 97 2.26 -21.03 2.67
C GLU A 97 1.12 -21.08 1.64
N ASP A 98 1.31 -21.90 0.61
CA ASP A 98 0.39 -22.05 -0.53
C ASP A 98 -0.04 -20.71 -1.16
N PRO A 99 0.89 -19.97 -1.80
CA PRO A 99 0.63 -18.63 -2.32
C PRO A 99 -0.40 -18.65 -3.46
N LEU A 100 -0.48 -19.75 -4.22
CA LEU A 100 -1.39 -19.90 -5.35
C LEU A 100 -2.86 -19.99 -4.90
N THR A 101 -3.11 -20.49 -3.70
CA THR A 101 -4.45 -20.57 -3.13
C THR A 101 -4.72 -19.35 -2.26
N ARG A 102 -3.82 -19.07 -1.31
CA ARG A 102 -4.07 -18.10 -0.24
C ARG A 102 -4.19 -16.66 -0.73
N VAL A 103 -3.35 -16.24 -1.68
CA VAL A 103 -3.39 -14.87 -2.21
C VAL A 103 -4.69 -14.61 -2.99
N PRO A 104 -5.12 -15.47 -3.94
CA PRO A 104 -6.42 -15.31 -4.58
C PRO A 104 -7.60 -15.34 -3.61
N TYR A 105 -7.61 -16.22 -2.61
CA TYR A 105 -8.69 -16.25 -1.61
C TYR A 105 -8.76 -14.96 -0.80
N LEU A 106 -7.61 -14.40 -0.41
CA LEU A 106 -7.55 -13.14 0.31
C LEU A 106 -8.07 -11.98 -0.55
N LEU A 107 -7.69 -11.91 -1.83
CA LEU A 107 -8.24 -10.93 -2.76
C LEU A 107 -9.75 -11.13 -3.01
N LEU A 108 -10.21 -12.37 -3.18
CA LEU A 108 -11.63 -12.67 -3.37
C LEU A 108 -12.46 -12.25 -2.16
N GLY A 109 -11.99 -12.59 -0.96
CA GLY A 109 -12.60 -12.14 0.30
C GLY A 109 -12.63 -10.62 0.40
N ALA A 110 -11.63 -9.96 -0.17
CA ALA A 110 -11.54 -8.50 -0.18
C ALA A 110 -12.49 -7.79 -1.12
N PHE A 111 -12.70 -8.35 -2.32
CA PHE A 111 -13.71 -7.87 -3.25
C PHE A 111 -15.12 -8.16 -2.73
N SER A 112 -15.36 -9.37 -2.24
CA SER A 112 -16.62 -9.76 -1.59
C SER A 112 -16.87 -8.91 -0.33
N SER A 113 -15.77 -8.46 0.26
CA SER A 113 -15.59 -7.43 1.28
C SER A 113 -16.33 -6.11 1.07
N GLY A 114 -16.39 -5.71 -0.20
CA GLY A 114 -16.58 -4.33 -0.62
C GLY A 114 -15.41 -3.39 -0.26
N PHE A 115 -14.37 -3.85 0.47
CA PHE A 115 -13.30 -2.97 0.96
C PHE A 115 -12.19 -2.69 -0.04
N LEU A 116 -12.05 -3.53 -1.07
CA LEU A 116 -11.30 -3.18 -2.28
C LEU A 116 -12.28 -2.75 -3.35
N THR A 117 -12.04 -1.57 -3.92
CA THR A 117 -12.77 -1.12 -5.11
C THR A 117 -11.81 -1.02 -6.28
N LEU A 118 -12.28 -1.39 -7.47
CA LEU A 118 -11.61 -1.04 -8.72
C LEU A 118 -11.85 0.45 -9.03
N LYS A 119 -11.57 1.35 -8.09
CA LYS A 119 -11.51 2.77 -8.39
C LYS A 119 -10.14 3.02 -9.04
N ARG A 120 -10.16 3.47 -10.28
CA ARG A 120 -8.96 3.85 -11.05
C ARG A 120 -8.34 5.13 -10.46
N SER A 121 -7.76 5.04 -9.28
CA SER A 121 -6.92 6.10 -8.72
C SER A 121 -5.48 5.65 -8.90
N PHE A 122 -4.96 5.76 -10.12
CA PHE A 122 -3.52 5.58 -10.35
C PHE A 122 -2.80 6.69 -9.56
N CYS A 123 -2.27 6.36 -8.39
CA CYS A 123 -1.44 7.27 -7.63
C CYS A 123 -0.05 7.28 -8.28
N VAL A 124 0.05 7.99 -9.39
CA VAL A 124 1.33 8.40 -9.99
C VAL A 124 1.80 9.59 -9.16
N LEU A 125 2.92 9.44 -8.46
CA LEU A 125 3.57 10.59 -7.86
C LEU A 125 4.01 11.57 -8.97
N PHE A 126 3.37 12.75 -8.96
CA PHE A 126 3.61 14.04 -9.64
C PHE A 126 2.91 14.37 -10.98
N PRO A 127 2.38 15.60 -11.18
CA PRO A 127 2.18 16.73 -10.25
C PRO A 127 0.68 16.98 -9.94
N PHE A 128 0.43 17.56 -8.76
CA PHE A 128 -0.62 18.54 -8.46
C PHE A 128 -1.76 18.65 -9.50
N GLN A 129 -2.83 17.85 -9.38
CA GLN A 129 -4.10 18.24 -9.98
C GLN A 129 -4.79 19.21 -9.01
N PRO A 130 -5.08 20.46 -9.41
CA PRO A 130 -5.78 21.39 -8.55
C PRO A 130 -7.18 20.84 -8.30
N VAL A 131 -7.55 20.76 -7.02
CA VAL A 131 -8.93 20.58 -6.57
C VAL A 131 -9.74 21.74 -7.15
N MET A 132 -10.33 21.53 -8.33
CA MET A 132 -11.30 22.44 -8.91
C MET A 132 -12.60 21.69 -9.16
N SER A 133 -13.39 21.59 -8.09
CA SER A 133 -14.80 21.96 -8.21
C SER A 133 -15.40 22.20 -6.83
N ARG A 134 -15.74 23.47 -6.60
CA ARG A 134 -16.88 23.93 -5.78
C ARG A 134 -16.68 24.07 -4.26
N TRP A 135 -15.76 24.94 -3.85
CA TRP A 135 -15.89 25.67 -2.59
C TRP A 135 -16.29 27.12 -2.88
N LYS A 136 -17.58 27.43 -2.75
CA LYS A 136 -18.05 28.82 -2.69
C LYS A 136 -17.74 29.33 -1.27
N ILE A 137 -16.68 30.12 -1.14
CA ILE A 137 -16.47 30.94 0.06
C ILE A 137 -17.45 32.11 -0.05
N LYS A 138 -18.46 32.15 0.83
CA LYS A 138 -19.19 33.39 1.11
C LYS A 138 -18.28 34.26 1.96
N ALA A 139 -17.82 35.38 1.41
CA ALA A 139 -17.28 36.47 2.21
C ALA A 139 -18.45 37.14 2.95
N GLY A 140 -18.35 37.17 4.27
CA GLY A 140 -19.10 38.04 5.17
C GLY A 140 -18.11 38.90 5.92
#